data_AF-Q5Z2J9-F1
#
_entry.id   AF-Q5Z2J9-F1
#
_cell.length_a   1.000
_cell.length_b   1.000
_cell.length_c   1.000
_cell.angle_alpha   90.00
_cell.angle_beta   90.00
_cell.angle_gamma   90.00
#
_symmetry.space_group_name_H-M   'P 1'
#
loop_
_entity.id
_entity.type
_entity.pdbx_description
1 polymer ?
#
loop_
_entity_poly.entity_id
_entity_poly.type
_entity_poly.pdbx_seq_one_letter_code
_entity_poly.pdbx_strand_id
1 'polypeptide(L)'
;MSTRTTTMLTRGLELARWVPVTAVLAETAVGAYWDLARISYVRESFDHLGYPLYFATILGVAKTAALAAILTPGHPRTKEWAYAGLVFVYGGAAASHMAAGDGPDKWAMPVFFAAATFAARAWLPRGGSLTAALRALGTTARPQTA
;
A
#
# COMPACT_ATOMS: atom_id res chain seq x y z
N MET A 1 29.72 27.89 -0.26
CA MET A 1 29.61 26.81 -1.26
C MET A 1 29.00 25.53 -0.62
N SER A 2 27.87 25.62 0.09
CA SER A 2 27.24 24.47 0.79
C SER A 2 25.76 24.74 1.13
N THR A 3 24.92 24.76 0.12
CA THR A 3 23.44 24.82 0.27
C THR A 3 22.75 24.01 -0.83
N ARG A 4 23.36 23.98 -2.02
CA ARG A 4 22.85 23.23 -3.17
C ARG A 4 22.98 21.71 -3.01
N THR A 5 24.05 21.22 -2.38
CA THR A 5 24.30 19.77 -2.17
C THR A 5 23.31 19.14 -1.18
N THR A 6 23.00 19.84 -0.07
CA THR A 6 22.03 19.39 0.94
C THR A 6 20.60 19.27 0.38
N THR A 7 20.27 20.11 -0.60
CA THR A 7 18.94 20.16 -1.25
C THR A 7 18.73 19.01 -2.25
N MET A 8 19.79 18.54 -2.93
CA MET A 8 19.67 17.40 -3.86
C MET A 8 19.60 16.05 -3.14
N LEU A 9 20.39 15.89 -2.06
CA LEU A 9 20.36 14.70 -1.20
C LEU A 9 18.98 14.51 -0.53
N THR A 10 18.35 15.60 -0.08
CA THR A 10 17.00 15.56 0.51
C THR A 10 15.92 15.19 -0.51
N ARG A 11 15.95 15.75 -1.73
CA ARG A 11 15.01 15.37 -2.81
C ARG A 11 15.15 13.91 -3.25
N GLY A 12 16.37 13.38 -3.30
CA GLY A 12 16.63 11.97 -3.61
C GLY A 12 16.04 11.02 -2.56
N LEU A 13 16.22 11.34 -1.28
CA LEU A 13 15.64 10.59 -0.16
C LEU A 13 14.10 10.68 -0.13
N GLU A 14 13.54 11.84 -0.51
CA GLU A 14 12.09 12.01 -0.66
C GLU A 14 11.47 11.26 -1.85
N LEU A 15 12.25 10.96 -2.89
CA LEU A 15 11.79 10.12 -4.00
C LEU A 15 11.87 8.63 -3.62
N ALA A 16 12.95 8.24 -2.93
CA ALA A 16 13.18 6.88 -2.48
C ALA A 16 12.06 6.33 -1.56
N ARG A 17 11.46 7.18 -0.71
CA ARG A 17 10.31 6.78 0.13
C ARG A 17 9.08 6.33 -0.65
N TRP A 18 8.93 6.73 -1.92
CA TRP A 18 7.78 6.36 -2.75
C TRP A 18 7.96 5.01 -3.44
N VAL A 19 9.19 4.53 -3.59
CA VAL A 19 9.51 3.23 -4.22
C VAL A 19 8.66 2.08 -3.66
N PRO A 20 8.62 1.81 -2.34
CA PRO A 20 7.83 0.70 -1.80
C PRO A 20 6.33 0.87 -2.06
N VAL A 21 5.81 2.11 -1.99
CA VAL A 21 4.39 2.39 -2.26
C VAL A 21 4.08 2.09 -3.73
N THR A 22 4.93 2.55 -4.66
CA THR A 22 4.75 2.28 -6.08
C THR A 22 4.86 0.80 -6.41
N ALA A 23 5.77 0.07 -5.78
CA ALA A 23 5.90 -1.38 -5.97
C ALA A 23 4.66 -2.13 -5.49
N VAL A 24 4.13 -1.80 -4.30
CA VAL A 24 2.88 -2.38 -3.78
C VAL A 24 1.71 -2.08 -4.69
N LEU A 25 1.56 -0.83 -5.16
CA LEU A 25 0.47 -0.45 -6.06
C LEU A 25 0.56 -1.15 -7.42
N ALA A 26 1.77 -1.23 -7.99
CA ALA A 26 2.00 -1.91 -9.26
C ALA A 26 1.66 -3.40 -9.13
N GLU A 27 2.16 -4.07 -8.09
CA GLU A 27 1.84 -5.48 -7.87
C GLU A 27 0.35 -5.68 -7.58
N THR A 28 -0.27 -4.82 -6.77
CA THR A 28 -1.72 -4.91 -6.51
C THR A 28 -2.51 -4.83 -7.81
N ALA A 29 -2.11 -3.96 -8.75
CA ALA A 29 -2.76 -3.82 -10.06
C ALA A 29 -2.60 -5.05 -10.95
N VAL A 30 -1.39 -5.60 -11.02
CA VAL A 30 -1.11 -6.84 -11.76
C VAL A 30 -1.91 -8.00 -11.16
N GLY A 31 -1.85 -8.18 -9.85
CA GLY A 31 -2.60 -9.21 -9.14
C GLY A 31 -4.11 -9.06 -9.28
N ALA A 32 -4.65 -7.84 -9.27
CA ALA A 32 -6.08 -7.59 -9.49
C ALA A 32 -6.51 -8.05 -10.89
N TYR A 33 -5.71 -7.70 -11.91
CA TYR A 33 -5.96 -8.14 -13.27
C TYR A 33 -5.88 -9.67 -13.40
N TRP A 34 -4.85 -10.31 -12.86
CA TRP A 34 -4.69 -11.77 -12.92
C TRP A 34 -5.85 -12.52 -12.27
N ASP A 35 -6.30 -12.04 -11.11
CA ASP A 35 -7.43 -12.61 -10.37
C ASP A 35 -8.76 -12.48 -11.12
N LEU A 36 -9.03 -11.30 -11.70
CA LEU A 36 -10.24 -11.02 -12.47
C LEU A 36 -10.25 -11.76 -13.82
N ALA A 37 -9.12 -11.76 -14.53
CA ALA A 37 -8.94 -12.48 -15.78
C ALA A 37 -8.88 -14.00 -15.57
N ARG A 38 -8.66 -14.44 -14.33
CA ARG A 38 -8.49 -15.86 -13.95
C ARG A 38 -7.51 -16.55 -14.88
N ILE A 39 -6.32 -15.99 -15.01
CA ILE A 39 -5.25 -16.58 -15.86
C ILE A 39 -4.89 -17.99 -15.37
N SER A 40 -4.22 -18.79 -16.21
CA SER A 40 -3.84 -20.18 -15.87
C SER A 40 -3.11 -20.26 -14.53
N TYR A 41 -2.13 -19.37 -14.30
CA TYR A 41 -1.38 -19.28 -13.04
C TYR A 41 -2.28 -19.15 -11.80
N VAL A 42 -3.31 -18.30 -11.85
CA VAL A 42 -4.26 -18.11 -10.74
C VAL A 42 -5.12 -19.36 -10.57
N ARG A 43 -5.61 -19.96 -11.66
CA ARG A 43 -6.42 -21.19 -11.59
C ARG A 43 -5.64 -22.34 -10.96
N GLU A 44 -4.42 -22.56 -11.41
CA GLU A 44 -3.52 -23.60 -10.90
C GLU A 44 -3.20 -23.39 -9.43
N SER A 45 -2.92 -22.14 -9.04
CA SER A 45 -2.64 -21.79 -7.65
C SER A 45 -3.86 -21.97 -6.74
N PHE A 46 -5.06 -21.61 -7.21
CA PHE A 46 -6.30 -21.81 -6.46
C PHE A 46 -6.67 -23.29 -6.34
N ASP A 47 -6.49 -24.08 -7.40
CA ASP A 47 -6.71 -25.52 -7.38
C ASP A 47 -5.77 -26.22 -6.39
N HIS A 48 -4.48 -25.88 -6.45
CA HIS A 48 -3.46 -26.36 -5.49
C HIS A 48 -3.80 -26.02 -4.04
N LEU A 49 -4.26 -24.79 -3.78
CA LEU A 49 -4.65 -24.34 -2.44
C LEU A 49 -6.05 -24.82 -2.00
N GLY A 50 -6.78 -25.53 -2.87
CA GLY A 50 -8.15 -25.99 -2.60
C GLY A 50 -9.19 -24.86 -2.54
N TYR A 51 -8.90 -23.71 -3.14
CA TYR A 51 -9.81 -22.57 -3.17
C TYR A 51 -10.77 -22.62 -4.36
N PRO A 52 -12.07 -22.36 -4.13
CA PRO A 52 -13.02 -22.28 -5.23
C PRO A 52 -12.72 -21.04 -6.10
N LEU A 53 -12.81 -21.19 -7.42
CA LEU A 53 -12.37 -20.15 -8.36
C LEU A 53 -13.14 -18.81 -8.26
N TYR A 54 -14.36 -18.80 -7.71
CA TYR A 54 -15.07 -17.54 -7.46
C TYR A 54 -14.33 -16.64 -6.45
N PHE A 55 -13.52 -17.23 -5.55
CA PHE A 55 -12.75 -16.49 -4.57
C PHE A 55 -11.69 -15.61 -5.24
N ALA A 56 -11.16 -16.01 -6.41
CA ALA A 56 -10.28 -15.16 -7.21
C ALA A 56 -11.00 -13.88 -7.65
N THR A 57 -12.27 -13.97 -8.06
CA THR A 57 -13.06 -12.77 -8.40
C THR A 57 -13.26 -11.85 -7.20
N ILE A 58 -13.48 -12.41 -6.00
CA ILE A 58 -13.58 -11.62 -4.77
C ILE A 58 -12.27 -10.87 -4.50
N LEU A 59 -11.13 -11.56 -4.57
CA LEU A 59 -9.81 -10.95 -4.37
C LEU A 59 -9.51 -9.88 -5.41
N GLY A 60 -9.79 -10.13 -6.68
CA GLY A 60 -9.58 -9.18 -7.77
C GLY A 60 -10.40 -7.90 -7.62
N VAL A 61 -11.68 -8.02 -7.24
CA VAL A 61 -12.54 -6.86 -6.90
C VAL A 61 -12.01 -6.12 -5.68
N ALA A 62 -11.60 -6.83 -4.63
CA ALA A 62 -11.07 -6.23 -3.41
C ALA A 62 -9.77 -5.46 -3.67
N LYS A 63 -8.83 -6.02 -4.45
CA LYS A 63 -7.59 -5.35 -4.87
C LYS A 63 -7.89 -4.10 -5.70
N THR A 64 -8.85 -4.18 -6.63
CA THR A 64 -9.29 -3.03 -7.43
C THR A 64 -9.87 -1.92 -6.56
N ALA A 65 -10.71 -2.27 -5.57
CA ALA A 65 -11.25 -1.31 -4.62
C ALA A 65 -10.16 -0.67 -3.75
N ALA A 66 -9.15 -1.45 -3.33
CA ALA A 66 -8.00 -0.94 -2.58
C ALA A 66 -7.19 0.06 -3.41
N LEU A 67 -6.93 -0.23 -4.70
CA LEU A 67 -6.27 0.70 -5.62
C LEU A 67 -7.05 2.02 -5.75
N ALA A 68 -8.35 1.92 -6.00
CA ALA A 68 -9.21 3.10 -6.12
C ALA A 68 -9.18 3.95 -4.83
N ALA A 69 -9.25 3.31 -3.67
CA ALA A 69 -9.17 3.96 -2.37
C ALA A 69 -7.84 4.69 -2.14
N ILE A 70 -6.71 4.03 -2.45
CA ILE A 70 -5.37 4.61 -2.24
C ILE A 70 -5.10 5.77 -3.20
N LEU A 71 -5.51 5.65 -4.45
CA LEU A 71 -5.31 6.67 -5.48
C LEU A 71 -6.25 7.87 -5.32
N THR A 72 -7.42 7.70 -4.70
CA THR A 72 -8.35 8.81 -4.47
C THR A 72 -7.81 9.76 -3.38
N PRO A 73 -7.64 11.06 -3.67
CA PRO A 73 -7.21 12.03 -2.66
C PRO A 73 -8.31 12.32 -1.63
N GLY A 74 -7.94 12.83 -0.45
CA GLY A 74 -8.91 13.35 0.53
C GLY A 74 -9.64 12.34 1.43
N HIS A 75 -9.41 11.03 1.28
CA HIS A 75 -10.14 9.99 2.01
C HIS A 75 -9.24 9.14 2.94
N PRO A 76 -8.70 9.73 4.03
CA PRO A 76 -7.68 9.06 4.85
C PRO A 76 -8.17 7.72 5.43
N ARG A 77 -9.35 7.67 6.04
CA ARG A 77 -9.92 6.43 6.62
C ARG A 77 -10.07 5.32 5.58
N THR A 78 -10.53 5.64 4.37
CA THR A 78 -10.69 4.64 3.30
C THR A 78 -9.35 4.06 2.86
N LYS A 79 -8.29 4.88 2.85
CA LYS A 79 -6.92 4.39 2.62
C LYS A 79 -6.45 3.46 3.73
N GLU A 80 -6.77 3.77 4.99
CA GLU A 80 -6.41 2.90 6.12
C GLU A 80 -7.01 1.50 5.98
N TRP A 81 -8.29 1.43 5.60
CA TRP A 81 -8.97 0.17 5.31
C TRP A 81 -8.40 -0.54 4.08
N ALA A 82 -8.05 0.20 3.03
CA ALA A 82 -7.41 -0.37 1.83
C ALA A 82 -6.05 -1.02 2.16
N TYR A 83 -5.19 -0.33 2.91
CA TYR A 83 -3.91 -0.89 3.35
C TYR A 83 -4.11 -2.11 4.26
N ALA A 84 -5.07 -2.07 5.19
CA ALA A 84 -5.38 -3.21 6.05
C ALA A 84 -5.86 -4.42 5.21
N GLY A 85 -6.75 -4.19 4.25
CA GLY A 85 -7.23 -5.21 3.32
C GLY A 85 -6.08 -5.84 2.52
N LEU A 86 -5.17 -5.03 1.98
CA LEU A 86 -3.99 -5.55 1.25
C LEU A 86 -3.06 -6.36 2.15
N VAL A 87 -2.87 -5.98 3.41
CA VAL A 87 -2.11 -6.81 4.38
C VAL A 87 -2.78 -8.17 4.55
N PHE A 88 -4.12 -8.25 4.65
CA PHE A 88 -4.83 -9.52 4.72
C PHE A 88 -4.77 -10.32 3.42
N VAL A 89 -4.81 -9.68 2.26
CA VAL A 89 -4.66 -10.36 0.95
C VAL A 89 -3.29 -11.00 0.84
N TYR A 90 -2.21 -10.24 1.08
CA TYR A 90 -0.85 -10.75 0.96
C TYR A 90 -0.47 -11.72 2.10
N GLY A 91 -0.84 -11.38 3.32
CA GLY A 91 -0.62 -12.24 4.49
C GLY A 91 -1.45 -13.53 4.41
N GLY A 92 -2.68 -13.44 3.91
CA GLY A 92 -3.52 -14.60 3.63
C GLY A 92 -2.88 -15.52 2.60
N ALA A 93 -2.45 -14.99 1.46
CA ALA A 93 -1.75 -15.79 0.44
C ALA A 93 -0.49 -16.47 0.99
N ALA A 94 0.33 -15.77 1.79
CA ALA A 94 1.48 -16.35 2.47
C ALA A 94 1.07 -17.50 3.39
N ALA A 95 0.07 -17.28 4.25
CA ALA A 95 -0.42 -18.26 5.21
C ALA A 95 -1.01 -19.49 4.49
N SER A 96 -1.74 -19.31 3.39
CA SER A 96 -2.29 -20.40 2.58
C SER A 96 -1.20 -21.30 2.02
N HIS A 97 -0.16 -20.71 1.42
CA HIS A 97 0.97 -21.47 0.89
C HIS A 97 1.75 -22.20 1.99
N MET A 98 1.99 -21.54 3.13
CA MET A 98 2.63 -22.20 4.29
C MET A 98 1.78 -23.36 4.82
N ALA A 99 0.45 -23.20 4.89
CA ALA A 99 -0.46 -24.23 5.34
C ALA A 99 -0.57 -25.41 4.37
N ALA A 100 -0.39 -25.15 3.06
CA ALA A 100 -0.29 -26.18 2.02
C ALA A 100 1.06 -26.93 2.03
N GLY A 101 2.02 -26.50 2.84
CA GLY A 101 3.37 -27.09 2.91
C GLY A 101 4.30 -26.62 1.79
N ASP A 102 4.00 -25.50 1.13
CA ASP A 102 4.80 -24.98 0.03
C ASP A 102 6.14 -24.39 0.50
N GLY A 103 7.10 -24.40 -0.43
CA GLY A 103 8.40 -23.78 -0.25
C GLY A 103 8.37 -22.25 -0.22
N PRO A 104 9.47 -21.61 0.21
CA PRO A 104 9.61 -20.15 0.25
C PRO A 104 9.46 -19.48 -1.12
N ASP A 105 9.65 -20.20 -2.22
CA ASP A 105 9.37 -19.70 -3.57
C ASP A 105 7.91 -19.25 -3.76
N LYS A 106 6.97 -19.80 -2.97
CA LYS A 106 5.55 -19.44 -3.02
C LYS A 106 5.14 -18.38 -2.00
N TRP A 107 5.62 -18.47 -0.76
CA TRP A 107 5.15 -17.59 0.32
C TRP A 107 6.04 -16.36 0.58
N ALA A 108 7.32 -16.36 0.17
CA ALA A 108 8.23 -15.26 0.52
C ALA A 108 7.84 -13.93 -0.13
N MET A 109 7.44 -13.95 -1.41
CA MET A 109 6.99 -12.74 -2.10
C MET A 109 5.71 -12.15 -1.49
N PRO A 110 4.65 -12.95 -1.22
CA PRO A 110 3.50 -12.48 -0.45
C PRO A 110 3.88 -11.90 0.93
N VAL A 111 4.78 -12.52 1.69
CA VAL A 111 5.25 -11.97 2.98
C VAL A 111 5.94 -10.62 2.79
N PHE A 112 6.81 -10.50 1.78
CA PHE A 112 7.47 -9.23 1.46
C PHE A 112 6.44 -8.12 1.16
N PHE A 113 5.43 -8.39 0.33
CA PHE A 113 4.41 -7.41 0.01
C PHE A 113 3.49 -7.09 1.20
N ALA A 114 3.18 -8.07 2.06
CA ALA A 114 2.47 -7.81 3.31
C ALA A 114 3.24 -6.85 4.22
N ALA A 115 4.54 -7.12 4.42
CA ALA A 115 5.43 -6.28 5.21
C ALA A 115 5.60 -4.88 4.59
N ALA A 116 5.79 -4.80 3.26
CA ALA A 116 5.91 -3.53 2.54
C ALA A 116 4.62 -2.71 2.62
N THR A 117 3.45 -3.35 2.52
CA THR A 117 2.14 -2.69 2.66
C THR A 117 1.94 -2.15 4.08
N PHE A 118 2.33 -2.93 5.09
CA PHE A 118 2.27 -2.51 6.49
C PHE A 118 3.25 -1.34 6.78
N ALA A 119 4.47 -1.41 6.27
CA ALA A 119 5.47 -0.35 6.40
C ALA A 119 5.07 0.93 5.65
N ALA A 120 4.51 0.80 4.44
CA ALA A 120 3.99 1.91 3.66
C ALA A 120 2.92 2.70 4.43
N ARG A 121 2.06 2.01 5.19
CA ARG A 121 1.12 2.66 6.10
C ARG A 121 1.82 3.43 7.23
N ALA A 122 2.86 2.86 7.84
CA ALA A 122 3.60 3.51 8.91
C ALA A 122 4.36 4.76 8.45
N TRP A 123 4.75 4.81 7.17
CA TRP A 123 5.57 5.89 6.60
C TRP A 123 4.78 7.02 5.94
N LEU A 124 3.47 6.86 5.68
CA LEU A 124 2.67 7.93 5.11
C LEU A 124 2.44 9.02 6.19
N PRO A 125 2.90 10.27 5.97
CA PRO A 125 2.67 11.35 6.93
C PRO A 125 1.17 11.51 7.15
N ARG A 126 0.71 11.41 8.41
CA ARG A 126 -0.64 11.84 8.77
C ARG A 126 -0.73 13.32 8.39
N GLY A 127 -1.47 13.62 7.33
CA GLY A 127 -1.62 14.96 6.79
C GLY A 127 -2.12 15.91 7.88
N GLY A 128 -1.18 16.65 8.47
CA GLY A 128 -1.43 17.69 9.45
C GLY A 128 -0.56 18.93 9.26
N SER A 129 0.38 18.93 8.31
CA SER A 129 1.33 20.04 8.17
C SER A 129 0.68 21.31 7.63
N LEU A 130 -0.25 21.23 6.69
CA LEU A 130 -0.92 22.40 6.12
C LEU A 130 -1.88 23.04 7.12
N THR A 131 -2.72 22.26 7.79
CA THR A 131 -3.67 22.80 8.77
C THR A 131 -2.98 23.29 10.05
N ALA A 132 -1.90 22.63 10.50
CA ALA A 132 -1.10 23.10 11.61
C ALA A 132 -0.27 24.36 11.25
N ALA A 133 0.29 24.43 10.04
CA ALA A 133 0.99 25.61 9.56
C ALA A 133 0.04 26.80 9.37
N LEU A 134 -1.15 26.60 8.80
CA LEU A 134 -2.17 27.63 8.65
C LEU A 134 -2.69 28.11 10.02
N ARG A 135 -2.81 27.22 11.00
CA ARG A 135 -3.22 27.59 12.37
C ARG A 135 -2.13 28.37 13.11
N ALA A 136 -0.85 28.03 12.92
CA ALA A 136 0.29 28.78 13.44
C ALA A 136 0.39 30.20 12.84
N LEU A 137 0.07 30.35 11.55
CA LEU A 137 0.01 31.63 10.85
C LEU A 137 -1.20 32.48 11.26
N GLY A 138 -2.31 31.85 11.69
CA GLY A 138 -3.49 32.55 12.22
C GLY A 138 -3.31 33.07 13.65
N THR A 139 -2.41 32.49 14.44
CA THR A 139 -2.18 32.89 15.84
C THR A 139 -1.24 34.08 16.01
N THR A 140 -0.45 34.46 15.00
CA THR A 140 0.48 35.60 15.08
C THR A 140 -0.13 36.95 14.72
N ALA A 141 -1.42 36.99 14.34
CA ALA A 141 -2.11 38.21 13.88
C ALA A 141 -3.05 38.82 14.93
N ARG A 142 -2.73 38.74 16.23
CA ARG A 142 -3.43 39.51 17.27
C ARG A 142 -2.49 40.56 17.87
N PRO A 143 -2.60 41.85 17.49
CA PRO A 143 -1.90 42.91 18.18
C PRO A 143 -2.34 42.92 19.65
N GLN A 144 -1.41 42.77 20.56
CA GLN A 144 -1.65 43.11 21.96
C GLN A 144 -1.64 44.63 22.04
N THR A 145 -2.83 45.24 22.00
CA THR A 145 -3.00 46.65 22.39
C THR A 145 -3.35 46.69 23.86
N ALA A 146 -2.40 47.12 24.69
CA ALA A 146 -2.60 47.83 25.94
C ALA A 146 -1.27 48.51 26.33
#